data_AF-A0A6P0TB55-F1
#
_entry.id   AF-A0A6P0TB55-F1
#
_cell.length_a   1.000
_cell.length_b   1.000
_cell.length_c   1.000
_cell.angle_alpha   90.00
_cell.angle_beta   90.00
_cell.angle_gamma   90.00
#
_symmetry.space_group_name_H-M   'P 1'
#
loop_
_entity.id
_entity.type
_entity.pdbx_description
1 polymer ?
#
loop_
_entity_poly.entity_id
_entity_poly.type
_entity_poly.pdbx_seq_one_letter_code
_entity_poly.pdbx_strand_id
1 'polypeptide(L)'
;MDPYSILRDTQRLRVSDGVIASLLDGYDTTSRLLILVWPQLGDFDSLEYAWWLRRDAERLVEQDITVRAVGIGDRASGQQFCAYTGFPEAWLFVDPAATLHQQLGLYPGLQLNIP
;
A
#
# COMPACT_ATOMS: atom_id res chain seq x y z
N MET A 1 10.16 -0.81 -17.87
CA MET A 1 10.76 -1.43 -16.68
C MET A 1 9.76 -2.46 -16.18
N ASP A 2 10.19 -3.64 -15.73
CA ASP A 2 9.24 -4.66 -15.25
C ASP A 2 8.68 -4.28 -13.87
N PRO A 3 7.48 -4.77 -13.50
CA PRO A 3 6.84 -4.43 -12.22
C PRO A 3 7.71 -4.72 -10.99
N TYR A 4 8.52 -5.79 -11.02
CA TYR A 4 9.36 -6.14 -9.89
C TYR A 4 10.47 -5.12 -9.68
N SER A 5 11.18 -4.72 -10.75
CA SER A 5 12.20 -3.67 -10.67
C SER A 5 11.63 -2.35 -10.14
N ILE A 6 10.42 -1.96 -10.59
CA ILE A 6 9.73 -0.76 -10.08
C ILE A 6 9.48 -0.88 -8.57
N LEU A 7 8.92 -2.00 -8.11
CA LEU A 7 8.61 -2.22 -6.69
C LEU A 7 9.87 -2.29 -5.81
N ARG A 8 10.94 -2.93 -6.30
CA ARG A 8 12.23 -3.02 -5.61
C ARG A 8 12.83 -1.66 -5.36
N ASP A 9 12.75 -0.77 -6.34
CA ASP A 9 13.35 0.56 -6.29
C ASP A 9 12.39 1.60 -5.65
N THR A 10 11.18 1.18 -5.26
CA THR A 10 10.16 2.05 -4.66
C THR A 10 10.39 2.23 -3.16
N GLN A 11 10.47 3.49 -2.75
CA GLN A 11 10.41 3.91 -1.35
C GLN A 11 9.20 4.82 -1.13
N ARG A 12 8.48 4.61 -0.02
CA ARG A 12 7.30 5.42 0.33
C ARG A 12 7.28 5.72 1.83
N LEU A 13 6.47 6.70 2.20
CA LEU A 13 6.29 7.09 3.60
C LEU A 13 5.42 6.05 4.31
N ARG A 14 5.97 5.39 5.33
CA ARG A 14 5.23 4.45 6.18
C ARG A 14 4.38 5.21 7.18
N VAL A 15 3.13 4.77 7.38
CA VAL A 15 2.17 5.48 8.23
C VAL A 15 2.58 5.45 9.70
N SER A 16 2.99 4.29 10.21
CA SER A 16 3.28 4.07 11.64
C SER A 16 4.29 5.05 12.24
N ASP A 17 5.38 5.34 11.52
CA ASP A 17 6.51 6.13 12.04
C ASP A 17 6.87 7.34 11.17
N GLY A 18 6.26 7.47 9.98
CA GLY A 18 6.57 8.57 9.07
C GLY A 18 7.97 8.46 8.45
N VAL A 19 8.57 7.28 8.44
CA VAL A 19 9.86 7.04 7.79
C VAL A 19 9.63 6.70 6.32
N ILE A 20 10.46 7.27 5.43
CA ILE A 20 10.55 6.82 4.04
C ILE A 20 11.36 5.53 4.03
N ALA A 21 10.73 4.42 3.68
CA ALA A 21 11.36 3.10 3.66
C ALA A 21 11.09 2.37 2.34
N SER A 22 11.96 1.43 1.97
CA SER A 22 11.69 0.55 0.82
C SER A 22 10.51 -0.36 1.11
N LEU A 23 9.71 -0.66 0.08
CA LEU A 23 8.66 -1.67 0.18
C LEU A 23 9.25 -3.07 0.45
N LEU A 24 10.51 -3.28 0.08
CA LEU A 24 11.25 -4.53 0.29
C LEU A 24 12.12 -4.50 1.56
N ASP A 25 12.07 -3.45 2.39
CA ASP A 25 12.83 -3.45 3.65
C ASP A 25 12.13 -4.30 4.72
N GLY A 26 12.96 -4.94 5.54
CA GLY A 26 12.54 -5.55 6.80
C GLY A 26 11.69 -6.81 6.66
N TYR A 27 11.85 -7.57 5.57
CA TYR A 27 11.33 -8.94 5.47
C TYR A 27 12.50 -9.93 5.41
N ASP A 28 12.34 -11.11 6.01
CA ASP A 28 13.32 -12.19 5.90
C ASP A 28 13.32 -12.66 4.43
N THR A 29 14.47 -12.80 3.79
CA THR A 29 14.55 -13.27 2.39
C THR A 29 13.96 -14.68 2.18
N THR A 30 13.71 -15.42 3.25
CA THR A 30 12.99 -16.71 3.24
C THR A 30 11.46 -16.56 3.33
N SER A 31 10.97 -15.38 3.73
CA SER A 31 9.55 -15.03 3.85
C SER A 31 8.96 -14.54 2.53
N ARG A 32 7.63 -14.64 2.40
CA ARG A 32 6.91 -14.15 1.21
C ARG A 32 6.46 -12.71 1.41
N LEU A 33 6.63 -11.87 0.40
CA LEU A 33 6.19 -10.48 0.43
C LEU A 33 4.94 -10.29 -0.45
N LEU A 34 3.85 -9.83 0.15
CA LEU A 34 2.63 -9.40 -0.53
C LEU A 34 2.61 -7.88 -0.60
N ILE A 35 2.75 -7.34 -1.82
CA ILE A 35 2.61 -5.91 -2.08
C ILE A 35 1.26 -5.64 -2.74
N LEU A 36 0.50 -4.73 -2.14
CA LEU A 36 -0.80 -4.26 -2.59
C LEU A 36 -0.65 -2.80 -3.02
N VAL A 37 -1.13 -2.48 -4.22
CA VAL A 37 -1.16 -1.11 -4.72
C VAL A 37 -2.63 -0.72 -4.79
N TRP A 38 -3.04 0.17 -3.88
CA TRP A 38 -4.42 0.60 -3.73
C TRP A 38 -4.64 1.97 -4.34
N PRO A 39 -5.85 2.22 -4.87
CA PRO A 39 -6.30 3.55 -5.26
C PRO A 39 -6.40 4.50 -4.04
N GLN A 40 -7.28 5.50 -4.10
CA GLN A 40 -7.38 6.50 -3.06
C GLN A 40 -7.83 5.89 -1.72
N LEU A 41 -7.11 6.21 -0.65
CA LEU A 41 -7.48 5.76 0.69
C LEU A 41 -8.88 6.27 1.04
N GLY A 42 -9.75 5.34 1.44
CA GLY A 42 -11.13 5.64 1.81
C GLY A 42 -12.13 5.51 0.66
N ASP A 43 -11.70 5.09 -0.53
CA ASP A 43 -12.63 4.59 -1.53
C ASP A 43 -13.19 3.20 -1.17
N PHE A 44 -14.22 2.76 -1.87
CA PHE A 44 -14.91 1.51 -1.57
C PHE A 44 -13.96 0.30 -1.60
N ASP A 45 -13.12 0.21 -2.64
CA ASP A 45 -12.22 -0.91 -2.86
C ASP A 45 -11.15 -0.98 -1.75
N SER A 46 -10.47 0.14 -1.45
CA SER A 46 -9.42 0.17 -0.42
C SER A 46 -9.97 -0.17 0.97
N LEU A 47 -11.18 0.31 1.31
CA LEU A 47 -11.84 -0.03 2.57
C LEU A 47 -12.12 -1.53 2.66
N GLU A 48 -12.70 -2.12 1.62
CA GLU A 48 -13.01 -3.54 1.58
C GLU A 48 -11.74 -4.38 1.73
N TYR A 49 -10.71 -4.14 0.90
CA TYR A 49 -9.44 -4.87 0.99
C TYR A 49 -8.79 -4.78 2.37
N ALA A 50 -8.81 -3.59 2.98
CA ALA A 50 -8.26 -3.40 4.32
C ALA A 50 -8.98 -4.24 5.38
N TRP A 51 -10.31 -4.30 5.36
CA TRP A 51 -11.08 -5.13 6.30
C TRP A 51 -10.82 -6.63 6.12
N TRP A 52 -10.78 -7.12 4.87
CA TRP A 52 -10.51 -8.54 4.61
C TRP A 52 -9.09 -8.95 5.04
N LEU A 53 -8.08 -8.13 4.74
CA LEU A 53 -6.71 -8.39 5.20
C LEU A 53 -6.58 -8.27 6.71
N ARG A 54 -7.29 -7.33 7.33
CA ARG A 54 -7.27 -7.19 8.79
C ARG A 54 -7.85 -8.42 9.47
N ARG A 55 -8.95 -8.96 8.94
CA ARG A 55 -9.58 -10.19 9.42
C ARG A 55 -8.63 -11.38 9.36
N ASP A 56 -7.83 -11.47 8.29
CA ASP A 56 -6.91 -12.59 8.06
C ASP A 56 -5.46 -12.29 8.52
N ALA A 57 -5.23 -11.19 9.26
CA ALA A 57 -3.89 -10.70 9.57
C ALA A 57 -3.04 -11.71 10.35
N GLU A 58 -3.62 -12.39 11.34
CA GLU A 58 -2.93 -13.42 12.14
C GLU A 58 -2.48 -14.59 11.26
N ARG A 59 -3.38 -15.07 10.39
CA ARG A 59 -3.08 -16.13 9.42
C ARG A 59 -1.96 -15.75 8.46
N LEU A 60 -1.90 -14.49 8.01
CA LEU A 60 -0.83 -14.01 7.13
C LEU A 60 0.53 -14.02 7.85
N VAL A 61 0.56 -13.61 9.12
CA VAL A 61 1.77 -13.64 9.96
C VAL A 61 2.22 -15.08 10.23
N GLU A 62 1.30 -15.98 10.60
CA GLU A 62 1.59 -17.40 10.82
C GLU A 62 2.15 -18.10 9.58
N GLN A 63 1.76 -17.63 8.39
CA GLN A 63 2.25 -18.11 7.11
C GLN A 63 3.56 -17.47 6.67
N ASP A 64 4.15 -16.59 7.48
CA ASP A 64 5.37 -15.84 7.15
C ASP A 64 5.20 -15.01 5.86
N ILE A 65 4.05 -14.34 5.77
CA ILE A 65 3.72 -13.39 4.69
C ILE A 65 3.81 -11.98 5.23
N THR A 66 4.83 -11.25 4.78
CA THR A 66 4.94 -9.81 5.04
C THR A 66 4.00 -9.05 4.11
N VAL A 67 3.16 -8.19 4.67
CA VAL A 67 2.21 -7.37 3.90
C VAL A 67 2.70 -5.92 3.80
N ARG A 68 2.56 -5.35 2.60
CA ARG A 68 2.80 -3.93 2.33
C ARG A 68 1.67 -3.41 1.43
N ALA A 69 0.92 -2.43 1.90
CA ALA A 69 -0.05 -1.72 1.08
C ALA A 69 0.47 -0.31 0.77
N VAL A 70 0.30 0.15 -0.46
CA VAL A 70 0.59 1.52 -0.88
C VAL A 70 -0.71 2.15 -1.38
N GLY A 71 -1.25 3.11 -0.64
CA GLY A 71 -2.46 3.85 -1.03
C GLY A 71 -2.18 5.27 -1.48
N ILE A 72 -3.07 5.84 -2.29
CA ILE A 72 -3.01 7.26 -2.67
C ILE A 72 -3.59 8.10 -1.54
N GLY A 73 -2.77 8.96 -0.94
CA GLY A 73 -3.10 9.78 0.22
C GLY A 73 -1.83 10.32 0.89
N ASP A 74 -1.99 11.03 2.00
CA ASP A 74 -0.90 11.47 2.86
C ASP A 74 -0.90 10.71 4.21
N ARG A 75 0.08 10.99 5.07
CA ARG A 75 0.18 10.29 6.37
C ARG A 75 -1.05 10.51 7.25
N ALA A 76 -1.63 11.71 7.27
CA ALA A 76 -2.76 12.01 8.12
C ALA A 76 -3.99 11.20 7.68
N SER A 77 -4.26 11.15 6.36
CA SER A 77 -5.29 10.30 5.79
C SER A 77 -5.01 8.81 6.04
N GLY A 78 -3.75 8.37 5.94
CA GLY A 78 -3.34 7.01 6.29
C GLY A 78 -3.60 6.63 7.75
N GLN A 79 -3.31 7.53 8.70
CA GLN A 79 -3.61 7.32 10.12
C GLN A 79 -5.12 7.22 10.37
N GLN A 80 -5.92 8.11 9.77
CA GLN A 80 -7.39 8.06 9.87
C GLN A 80 -7.95 6.78 9.26
N PHE A 81 -7.43 6.37 8.09
CA PHE A 81 -7.82 5.13 7.42
C PHE A 81 -7.51 3.90 8.27
N CYS A 82 -6.30 3.80 8.84
CA CYS A 82 -5.92 2.72 9.75
C CYS A 82 -6.77 2.72 11.02
N ALA A 83 -7.03 3.88 11.63
CA ALA A 83 -7.89 3.99 12.80
C ALA A 83 -9.33 3.52 12.52
N TYR A 84 -9.86 3.82 11.34
CA TYR A 84 -11.22 3.44 10.94
C TYR A 84 -11.33 1.95 10.57
N THR A 85 -10.37 1.42 9.82
CA THR A 85 -10.42 0.04 9.29
C THR A 85 -9.81 -0.99 10.25
N GLY A 86 -9.00 -0.55 11.21
CA GLY A 86 -8.15 -1.40 12.03
C GLY A 86 -6.95 -1.97 11.28
N PHE A 87 -6.71 -1.57 10.02
CA PHE A 87 -5.55 -2.04 9.24
C PHE A 87 -4.23 -1.59 9.88
N PRO A 88 -3.22 -2.47 10.02
CA PRO A 88 -1.98 -2.11 10.72
C PRO A 88 -1.23 -0.96 10.05
N GLU A 89 -0.96 0.12 10.80
CA GLU A 89 -0.21 1.29 10.27
C GLU A 89 1.20 0.93 9.79
N ALA A 90 1.80 -0.12 10.36
CA ALA A 90 3.12 -0.61 9.94
C ALA A 90 3.09 -1.28 8.56
N TRP A 91 1.91 -1.72 8.10
CA TRP A 91 1.73 -2.33 6.79
C TRP A 91 1.37 -1.29 5.71
N LEU A 92 0.95 -0.09 6.10
CA LEU A 92 0.49 0.95 5.18
C LEU A 92 1.57 1.97 4.86
N PHE A 93 1.71 2.23 3.57
CA PHE A 93 2.55 3.26 2.97
C PHE A 93 1.67 4.17 2.12
N VAL A 94 2.09 5.42 1.94
CA VAL A 94 1.31 6.42 1.20
C VAL A 94 2.09 7.01 0.03
N ASP A 95 1.37 7.26 -1.08
CA ASP A 95 1.88 7.89 -2.30
C ASP A 95 0.94 9.01 -2.75
N PRO A 96 1.10 10.24 -2.23
CA PRO A 96 0.18 11.35 -2.48
C PRO A 96 0.03 11.71 -3.96
N ALA A 97 1.05 11.45 -4.78
CA ALA A 97 1.09 11.82 -6.18
C ALA A 97 0.72 10.66 -7.11
N ALA A 98 0.32 9.50 -6.56
CA ALA A 98 0.07 8.27 -7.32
C ALA A 98 1.24 7.88 -8.24
N THR A 99 2.47 8.20 -7.86
CA THR A 99 3.66 8.01 -8.70
C THR A 99 3.88 6.53 -8.99
N LEU A 100 3.62 5.66 -8.01
CA LEU A 100 3.74 4.21 -8.16
C LEU A 100 2.73 3.68 -9.18
N HIS A 101 1.50 4.18 -9.17
CA HIS A 101 0.48 3.80 -10.16
C HIS A 101 0.93 4.16 -11.57
N GLN A 102 1.46 5.38 -11.75
CA GLN A 102 1.97 5.85 -13.03
C GLN A 102 3.17 5.01 -13.51
N GLN A 103 4.13 4.71 -12.62
CA GLN A 103 5.30 3.90 -12.92
C GLN A 103 4.93 2.47 -13.34
N LEU A 104 3.95 1.87 -12.65
CA LEU A 104 3.43 0.54 -12.96
C LEU A 104 2.51 0.53 -14.20
N GLY A 105 2.17 1.69 -14.76
CA GLY A 105 1.26 1.80 -15.91
C GLY A 105 -0.17 1.36 -15.57
N LEU A 106 -0.60 1.51 -14.32
CA LEU A 106 -1.96 1.18 -13.90
C LEU A 106 -2.97 2.16 -14.52
N TYR A 107 -4.21 1.70 -14.70
CA TYR A 107 -5.27 2.52 -15.28
C TYR A 107 -5.47 3.80 -14.47
N PRO A 108 -5.36 5.00 -15.07
CA PRO A 108 -5.42 6.28 -14.35
C PRO A 108 -6.86 6.72 -14.03
N GLY A 109 -7.86 5.89 -14.29
CA GLY A 109 -9.26 6.27 -14.18
C GLY A 109 -9.76 7.01 -15.42
N LEU A 110 -10.91 7.68 -15.26
CA LEU A 110 -11.57 8.43 -16.31
C LEU A 110 -10.72 9.64 -16.74
N GLN A 111 -10.30 9.66 -18.00
CA GLN A 111 -9.66 10.82 -18.62
C GLN A 111 -10.68 11.56 -19.49
N LEU A 112 -11.14 12.73 -19.02
CA LEU A 112 -12.01 13.59 -19.80
C LEU A 112 -11.17 14.65 -20.51
N ASN A 113 -11.19 14.62 -21.84
CA ASN A 113 -10.80 15.77 -22.65
C ASN A 113 -12.00 16.70 -22.74
N ILE A 114 -12.20 17.50 -21.70
CA ILE A 114 -13.25 18.52 -21.68
C ILE A 114 -12.79 19.68 -22.59
N PRO A 115 -13.62 20.14 -23.56
CA PRO A 115 -13.28 21.23 -24.47
C PRO A 115 -12.96 22.56 -23.79
#